data_AF-A0A2N2NPJ7-F1
#
_entry.id   AF-A0A2N2NPJ7-F1
#
_cell.length_a   1.000
_cell.length_b   1.000
_cell.length_c   1.000
_cell.angle_alpha   90.00
_cell.angle_beta   90.00
_cell.angle_gamma   90.00
#
_symmetry.space_group_name_H-M   'P 1'
#
loop_
_entity.id
_entity.type
_entity.pdbx_description
1 polymer ?
#
loop_
_entity_poly.entity_id
_entity_poly.type
_entity_poly.pdbx_seq_one_letter_code
_entity_poly.pdbx_strand_id
1 'polypeptide(L)' 'MERIQVLLDPWDRQELEKLAKEANTSMSGIIRDLVRDYVSHQKRLKLRRAAELMENEYRVNDDLTAFSALDGEDFIDETK' A
#
# COMPACT_ATOMS: atom_id res chain seq x y z
N MET A 1 -14.16 2.87 19.72
CA MET A 1 -12.84 3.52 19.92
C MET A 1 -12.25 2.96 21.20
N GLU A 2 -10.96 2.63 21.20
CA GLU A 2 -10.27 2.10 22.38
C GLU A 2 -9.28 3.14 22.92
N ARG A 3 -9.13 3.18 24.25
CA ARG A 3 -8.18 4.08 24.91
C ARG A 3 -6.87 3.35 25.14
N ILE A 4 -5.79 3.92 24.61
CA ILE A 4 -4.43 3.44 24.82
C ILE A 4 -3.60 4.52 25.51
N GLN A 5 -2.57 4.10 26.22
CA GLN A 5 -1.52 4.99 26.72
C GLN A 5 -0.26 4.75 25.90
N VAL A 6 0.36 5.83 25.44
CA VAL A 6 1.57 5.80 24.62
C VAL A 6 2.62 6.64 25.33
N LEU A 7 3.81 6.08 25.51
CA LEU A 7 4.98 6.83 25.94
C LEU A 7 5.59 7.49 24.70
N LEU A 8 5.90 8.78 24.84
CA LEU A 8 6.54 9.58 23.82
C LEU A 8 7.69 10.33 24.48
N ASP A 9 8.75 10.56 23.72
CA ASP A 9 9.78 11.48 24.16
C ASP A 9 9.21 12.90 24.30
N PRO A 10 9.74 13.72 25.21
CA PRO A 10 9.21 15.07 25.44
C PRO A 10 9.20 15.92 24.18
N TRP A 11 10.22 15.76 23.32
CA TRP A 11 10.33 16.46 22.05
C TRP A 11 9.23 16.03 21.07
N ASP A 12 9.01 14.72 20.89
CA ASP A 12 7.95 14.20 20.01
C ASP A 12 6.58 14.70 20.42
N ARG A 13 6.30 14.68 21.73
CA ARG A 13 5.05 15.22 22.26
C ARG A 13 4.88 16.69 21.91
N GLN A 14 5.93 17.50 22.06
CA GLN A 14 5.88 18.92 21.77
C GLN A 14 5.60 19.19 20.28
N GLU A 15 6.24 18.44 19.38
CA GLU A 15 6.01 18.57 17.94
C GLU A 15 4.59 18.13 17.56
N LEU A 16 4.11 17.02 18.12
CA LEU A 16 2.72 16.58 17.92
C LEU A 16 1.70 17.60 18.46
N GLU A 17 1.98 18.28 19.57
CA GLU A 17 1.12 19.35 20.09
C GLU A 17 1.07 20.56 19.14
N LYS A 18 2.19 20.91 18.48
CA LYS A 18 2.20 21.96 17.45
C LYS A 18 1.38 21.57 16.24
N LEU A 19 1.60 20.36 15.71
CA LEU A 19 0.85 19.84 14.56
C LEU A 19 -0.66 19.75 14.86
N ALA A 20 -1.03 19.33 16.07
CA ALA A 20 -2.43 19.29 16.48
C ALA A 20 -3.06 20.68 16.49
N LYS A 21 -2.33 21.71 16.96
CA LYS A 21 -2.80 23.11 16.94
C LYS A 21 -2.96 23.63 15.52
N GLU A 22 -1.96 23.42 14.66
CA GLU A 22 -1.99 23.86 13.26
C GLU A 22 -3.14 23.19 12.48
N ALA A 23 -3.40 21.91 12.73
CA ALA A 23 -4.49 21.16 12.13
C ALA A 23 -5.85 21.35 12.84
N ASN A 24 -5.92 22.23 13.84
CA ASN A 24 -7.13 22.48 14.66
C ASN A 24 -7.79 21.19 15.18
N THR A 25 -6.98 20.28 15.71
CA THR A 25 -7.40 18.97 16.22
C THR A 25 -6.79 18.68 17.58
N SER A 26 -7.20 17.58 18.20
CA SER A 26 -6.63 17.14 19.48
C SER A 26 -5.37 16.28 19.27
N MET A 27 -4.60 16.07 20.33
CA MET A 27 -3.47 15.12 20.33
C MET A 27 -3.88 13.71 19.85
N SER A 28 -5.01 13.20 20.34
CA SER A 28 -5.53 11.92 19.86
C SER A 28 -6.04 11.96 18.42
N GLY A 29 -6.42 13.15 17.93
CA GLY A 29 -6.77 13.37 16.53
C GLY A 29 -5.55 13.24 15.63
N ILE A 30 -4.49 14.01 15.88
CA ILE A 30 -3.28 13.97 15.07
C ILE A 30 -2.61 12.58 15.10
N ILE A 31 -2.54 11.94 16.27
CA ILE A 31 -1.99 10.58 16.38
C ILE A 31 -2.82 9.59 15.55
N ARG A 32 -4.15 9.70 15.55
CA ARG A 32 -5.01 8.83 14.74
C ARG A 32 -4.76 9.01 13.26
N ASP A 33 -4.61 10.25 12.81
CA ASP A 33 -4.40 10.56 11.39
C ASP A 33 -3.03 10.06 10.94
N LEU A 34 -1.98 10.27 11.74
CA LEU A 34 -0.65 9.73 11.49
C LEU A 34 -0.65 8.19 11.43
N VAL A 35 -1.35 7.51 12.35
CA VAL A 35 -1.46 6.04 12.34
C VAL A 35 -2.16 5.55 11.08
N ARG A 36 -3.24 6.22 10.66
CA ARG A 36 -3.99 5.86 9.44
C ARG A 36 -3.15 6.04 8.19
N ASP A 37 -2.41 7.14 8.11
CA ASP A 37 -1.52 7.44 6.99
C ASP A 37 -0.38 6.43 6.89
N TYR A 38 0.25 6.10 8.03
CA TYR A 38 1.31 5.11 8.08
C TYR A 38 0.81 3.72 7.63
N VAL A 39 -0.33 3.25 8.17
CA VAL A 39 -0.91 1.96 7.77
C VAL A 39 -1.24 1.94 6.28
N SER A 40 -1.83 3.01 5.75
CA SER A 40 -2.17 3.13 4.34
C SER A 40 -0.92 3.16 3.44
N HIS A 41 0.14 3.84 3.87
CA HIS A 41 1.43 3.84 3.20
C HIS A 41 2.06 2.43 3.19
N GLN A 42 2.09 1.73 4.32
CA GLN A 42 2.62 0.37 4.42
C GLN A 42 1.86 -0.62 3.53
N LYS A 43 0.53 -0.51 3.45
CA LYS A 43 -0.28 -1.32 2.52
C LYS A 43 0.13 -1.08 1.06
N ARG A 44 0.27 0.19 0.65
CA ARG A 44 0.72 0.55 -0.70
C ARG A 44 2.12 0.03 -1.01
N LEU A 45 3.05 0.12 -0.06
CA LEU A 45 4.40 -0.44 -0.23
C LEU A 45 4.39 -1.95 -0.43
N LYS A 46 3.56 -2.68 0.34
CA LYS A 46 3.43 -4.14 0.18
C LYS A 46 2.87 -4.51 -1.20
N LEU A 47 1.82 -3.82 -1.65
CA LEU A 47 1.24 -4.03 -2.98
C LEU A 47 2.24 -3.74 -4.09
N ARG A 48 3.00 -2.65 -3.98
CA ARG A 48 4.04 -2.32 -4.96
C ARG A 48 5.11 -3.42 -5.03
N ARG A 49 5.61 -3.89 -3.89
CA ARG A 49 6.58 -4.99 -3.84
C ARG A 49 6.02 -6.29 -4.45
N ALA A 50 4.76 -6.61 -4.17
CA ALA A 50 4.12 -7.76 -4.76
C ALA A 50 4.03 -7.63 -6.30
N ALA A 51 3.65 -6.46 -6.80
CA ALA A 51 3.60 -6.19 -8.23
C ALA A 51 4.99 -6.29 -8.89
N GLU A 52 6.03 -5.73 -8.26
CA GLU A 52 7.43 -5.84 -8.73
C GLU A 52 7.90 -7.30 -8.78
N LEU A 53 7.54 -8.11 -7.77
CA LEU A 53 7.86 -9.55 -7.76
C LEU A 53 7.12 -10.30 -8.85
N MET A 54 5.82 -10.05 -9.02
CA MET A 54 5.01 -10.67 -10.07
C MET A 54 5.47 -10.28 -11.48
N GLU A 55 5.85 -9.01 -11.69
CA GLU A 55 6.41 -8.56 -12.96
C GLU A 55 7.71 -9.30 -13.28
N ASN A 56 8.59 -9.43 -12.29
CA ASN A 56 9.84 -10.17 -12.45
C ASN A 56 9.57 -11.64 -12.78
N GLU A 57 8.66 -12.28 -12.05
CA GLU A 57 8.28 -13.67 -12.28
C GLU A 57 7.65 -13.88 -13.67
N TYR A 58 6.79 -12.96 -14.12
CA TYR A 58 6.20 -12.98 -15.46
C TYR A 58 7.24 -12.79 -16.58
N ARG A 59 8.30 -12.01 -16.33
CA ARG A 59 9.38 -11.75 -17.32
C ARG A 59 10.38 -12.90 -17.44
N VAL A 60 10.53 -13.71 -16.39
CA VAL A 60 11.58 -14.74 -16.29
C VAL A 60 11.00 -16.14 -16.47
N ASN A 61 9.71 -16.34 -16.23
CA ASN A 61 9.06 -17.64 -16.34
C ASN A 61 8.21 -17.73 -17.61
N ASP A 62 8.77 -18.37 -18.64
CA ASP A 62 8.12 -18.59 -19.93
C ASP A 62 6.81 -19.43 -19.83
N ASP A 63 6.64 -20.22 -18.76
CA ASP A 63 5.39 -20.96 -18.54
C ASP A 63 4.21 -20.03 -18.18
N LEU A 64 4.48 -18.88 -17.54
CA LEU A 64 3.45 -17.90 -17.16
C LEU A 64 2.98 -17.05 -18.36
N THR A 65 3.78 -16.97 -19.42
CA THR A 65 3.43 -16.30 -20.68
C THR A 65 3.01 -17.29 -21.77
N ALA A 66 3.13 -18.61 -21.54
CA ALA A 66 2.85 -19.65 -22.53
C ALA A 66 1.46 -19.55 -23.17
N PHE A 67 0.44 -19.13 -22.42
CA PHE A 67 -0.92 -18.92 -22.94
C PHE A 67 -1.15 -17.52 -23.53
N SER A 68 -0.30 -16.53 -23.20
CA SER A 68 -0.38 -15.20 -23.82
C SER A 68 0.04 -15.20 -25.29
N ALA A 69 0.83 -16.20 -25.71
CA ALA A 69 1.16 -16.42 -27.12
C ALA A 69 -0.05 -16.90 -27.95
N LEU A 70 -1.04 -17.55 -27.33
CA LEU A 70 -2.25 -18.05 -27.98
C LEU A 70 -3.34 -16.97 -28.11
N ASP A 71 -3.26 -15.88 -27.34
CA ASP A 71 -4.21 -14.77 -27.38
C ASP A 71 -4.08 -13.89 -28.65
N GLY A 72 -3.02 -14.12 -29.43
CA GLY A 72 -2.77 -13.46 -30.72
C GLY A 72 -3.11 -14.31 -31.94
N GLU A 73 -3.53 -15.56 -31.77
CA GLU A 73 -4.10 -16.34 -32.88
C GLU A 73 -5.59 -16.02 -32.96
N ASP A 74 -5.99 -15.27 -34.00
CA ASP A 74 -7.38 -15.24 -34.46
C ASP A 74 -7.82 -16.71 -34.57
N PHE A 75 -8.69 -17.16 -33.67
CA PHE A 75 -9.32 -18.47 -33.79
C PHE A 75 -10.13 -18.45 -35.08
N ILE A 76 -9.50 -18.88 -36.17
CA ILE A 76 -10.15 -19.11 -37.45
C ILE A 76 -11.01 -20.34 -37.22
N ASP A 77 -12.26 -20.11 -36.85
CA ASP A 77 -13.29 -21.14 -36.73
C ASP A 77 -13.55 -21.70 -38.14
N GLU A 78 -12.77 -22.71 -38.53
CA GLU A 78 -13.06 -23.53 -39.71
C GLU A 78 -14.25 -24.45 -39.38
N THR A 79 -15.44 -23.87 -39.28
CA THR A 79 -16.69 -24.63 -39.39
C THR A 79 -16.91 -25.00 -40.86
N LYS A 80 -16.73 -26.28 -41.17
CA LYS A 80 -17.04 -26.90 -42.45
C LYS A 80 -18.22 -27.86 -42.33
#